data_AF-A0A9J6B560-F1
#
_entry.id   AF-A0A9J6B560-F1
#
_cell.length_a   1.000
_cell.length_b   1.000
_cell.length_c   1.000
_cell.angle_alpha   90.00
_cell.angle_beta   90.00
_cell.angle_gamma   90.00
#
_symmetry.space_group_name_H-M   'P 1'
#
loop_
_entity.id
_entity.type
_entity.pdbx_description
1 polymer ?
#
loop_
_entity_poly.entity_id
_entity_poly.type
_entity_poly.pdbx_seq_one_letter_code
_entity_poly.pdbx_strand_id
1 'polypeptide(L)'
;MLLKMGHLAHSADVRATRLEAAVLWMIEATILLALTPLGAFVDNLTVRVTTCESRQGDSSKVMTLRAEVADLRKDVDYLKSIDFTTLFKATETEDAPATSDIPSITTGDVQMDDIATDESEAETDEEQIEIREKSIYRDLSYLEKTIV
;
A
#
# COMPACT_ATOMS: atom_id res chain seq x y z
N MET A 1 -9.63 37.45 20.70
CA MET A 1 -9.50 36.69 19.44
C MET A 1 -8.84 35.31 19.63
N LEU A 2 -7.93 35.12 20.60
CA LEU A 2 -7.23 33.85 20.87
C LEU A 2 -8.13 32.61 21.09
N LEU A 3 -9.27 32.74 21.79
CA LEU A 3 -10.17 31.60 22.06
C LEU A 3 -10.75 30.96 20.79
N LYS A 4 -10.90 31.75 19.72
CA LYS A 4 -11.49 31.33 18.44
C LYS A 4 -10.46 30.63 17.55
N MET A 5 -9.18 30.97 17.68
CA MET A 5 -8.07 30.29 16.99
C MET A 5 -7.76 28.92 17.59
N GLY A 6 -7.81 28.79 18.93
CA GLY A 6 -7.58 27.49 19.59
C GLY A 6 -8.61 26.42 19.19
N HIS A 7 -9.87 26.80 19.02
CA HIS A 7 -10.92 25.90 18.53
C HIS A 7 -10.68 25.43 17.09
N LEU A 8 -10.08 26.26 16.24
CA LEU A 8 -9.76 25.90 14.87
C LEU A 8 -8.59 24.91 14.82
N ALA A 9 -7.53 25.15 15.60
CA ALA A 9 -6.40 24.24 15.71
C ALA A 9 -6.84 22.87 16.23
N HIS A 10 -7.62 22.83 17.32
CA HIS A 10 -8.16 21.59 17.85
C HIS A 10 -9.10 20.87 16.87
N SER A 11 -9.94 21.62 16.14
CA SER A 11 -10.80 21.02 15.13
C SER A 11 -10.02 20.47 13.93
N ALA A 12 -8.88 21.07 13.57
CA ALA A 12 -8.03 20.59 12.49
C ALA A 12 -7.33 19.29 12.89
N ASP A 13 -6.79 19.24 14.11
CA ASP A 13 -6.14 18.07 14.72
C ASP A 13 -7.09 16.85 14.77
N VAL A 14 -8.28 17.01 15.34
CA VAL A 14 -9.29 15.93 15.40
C VAL A 14 -9.68 15.45 14.00
N ARG A 15 -9.73 16.34 13.00
CA ARG A 15 -10.02 15.95 11.61
C ARG A 15 -8.87 15.18 10.97
N ALA A 16 -7.62 15.55 11.27
CA ALA A 16 -6.43 14.82 10.81
C ALA A 16 -6.43 13.39 11.37
N THR A 17 -6.55 13.22 12.69
CA THR A 17 -6.60 11.90 13.33
C THR A 17 -7.73 11.02 12.80
N ARG A 18 -8.91 11.61 12.53
CA ARG A 18 -10.05 10.86 11.96
C ARG A 18 -9.80 10.44 10.51
N LEU A 19 -9.11 11.26 9.72
CA LEU A 19 -8.76 10.92 8.36
C LEU A 19 -7.74 9.79 8.33
N GLU A 20 -6.71 9.86 9.17
CA GLU A 20 -5.71 8.80 9.33
C GLU A 20 -6.37 7.47 9.69
N ALA A 21 -7.23 7.46 10.72
CA ALA A 21 -7.97 6.26 11.10
C ALA A 21 -8.83 5.69 9.96
N ALA A 22 -9.47 6.54 9.16
CA ALA A 22 -10.25 6.11 8.01
C ALA A 22 -9.37 5.50 6.90
N VAL A 23 -8.21 6.11 6.62
CA VAL A 23 -7.23 5.58 5.66
C VAL A 23 -6.72 4.21 6.10
N LEU A 24 -6.34 4.06 7.37
CA LEU A 24 -5.89 2.79 7.94
C LEU A 24 -6.95 1.70 7.80
N TRP A 25 -8.20 2.02 8.15
CA TRP A 25 -9.33 1.08 8.01
C TRP A 25 -9.55 0.64 6.56
N MET A 26 -9.44 1.57 5.60
CA MET A 26 -9.59 1.24 4.17
C MET A 26 -8.47 0.31 3.68
N ILE A 27 -7.24 0.53 4.12
CA ILE A 27 -6.11 -0.32 3.76
C ILE A 27 -6.30 -1.73 4.32
N GLU A 28 -6.65 -1.85 5.61
CA GLU A 28 -6.93 -3.13 6.26
C GLU A 28 -8.04 -3.91 5.52
N ALA A 29 -9.16 -3.24 5.24
CA ALA A 29 -10.28 -3.86 4.51
C ALA A 29 -9.86 -4.34 3.11
N THR A 30 -9.05 -3.56 2.40
CA THR A 30 -8.54 -3.91 1.06
C THR A 30 -7.62 -5.13 1.12
N ILE A 31 -6.72 -5.19 2.10
CA ILE A 31 -5.82 -6.34 2.30
C ILE A 31 -6.65 -7.59 2.61
N LEU A 32 -7.60 -7.52 3.54
CA LEU A 32 -8.47 -8.66 3.89
C LEU A 32 -9.28 -9.15 2.68
N LEU A 33 -9.75 -8.22 1.83
CA LEU A 33 -10.43 -8.56 0.59
C LEU A 33 -9.52 -9.30 -0.39
N ALA A 34 -8.24 -8.93 -0.48
CA ALA A 34 -7.25 -9.61 -1.32
C ALA A 34 -6.79 -10.97 -0.76
N LEU A 35 -6.74 -11.13 0.57
CA LEU A 35 -6.37 -12.40 1.21
C LEU A 35 -7.46 -13.47 1.10
N THR A 36 -8.73 -13.06 1.01
CA THR A 36 -9.86 -13.98 0.88
C THR A 36 -9.77 -14.91 -0.35
N PRO A 37 -9.60 -14.40 -1.59
CA PRO A 37 -9.43 -15.25 -2.76
C PRO A 37 -8.12 -16.06 -2.72
N LEU A 38 -7.06 -15.55 -2.08
CA LEU A 38 -5.82 -16.30 -1.91
C LEU A 38 -6.01 -17.53 -1.01
N GLY A 39 -6.73 -17.39 0.10
CA GLY A 39 -7.10 -18.53 0.96
C GLY A 39 -7.90 -19.59 0.20
N ALA A 40 -8.91 -19.16 -0.58
CA ALA A 40 -9.70 -20.06 -1.41
C ALA A 40 -8.86 -20.78 -2.48
N PHE A 41 -7.86 -20.10 -3.06
CA PHE A 41 -6.92 -20.70 -4.00
C PHE A 41 -6.06 -21.78 -3.33
N VAL A 42 -5.52 -21.52 -2.13
CA VAL A 42 -4.73 -22.50 -1.37
C VAL A 42 -5.56 -23.72 -0.97
N ASP A 43 -6.82 -23.52 -0.57
CA ASP A 43 -7.75 -24.64 -0.31
C ASP A 43 -8.03 -25.45 -1.58
N ASN A 44 -8.25 -24.80 -2.72
CA ASN A 44 -8.40 -25.50 -4.00
C ASN A 44 -7.13 -26.30 -4.36
N LEU A 45 -5.96 -25.71 -4.16
CA LEU A 45 -4.67 -26.38 -4.40
C LEU A 45 -4.51 -27.59 -3.49
N THR A 46 -4.91 -27.50 -2.23
CA THR A 46 -4.94 -28.61 -1.27
C THR A 46 -5.80 -29.78 -1.80
N VAL A 47 -7.01 -29.49 -2.30
CA VAL A 47 -7.89 -30.52 -2.89
C VAL A 47 -7.26 -31.17 -4.14
N ARG A 48 -6.59 -30.38 -4.98
CA ARG A 48 -5.93 -30.92 -6.18
C ARG A 48 -4.73 -31.79 -5.83
N VAL A 49 -3.91 -31.39 -4.86
CA VAL A 49 -2.76 -32.18 -4.40
C VAL A 49 -3.20 -33.50 -3.80
N THR A 50 -4.21 -33.50 -2.93
CA THR A 50 -4.77 -34.74 -2.34
C THR A 50 -5.39 -35.66 -3.40
N THR A 51 -6.04 -35.10 -4.42
CA THR A 51 -6.54 -35.87 -5.57
C THR A 51 -5.39 -36.49 -6.38
N CYS A 52 -4.31 -35.73 -6.62
CA CYS A 52 -3.11 -36.25 -7.31
C CYS A 52 -2.42 -37.36 -6.53
N GLU A 53 -2.26 -37.21 -5.22
CA GLU A 53 -1.71 -38.21 -4.29
C GLU A 53 -2.47 -39.54 -4.42
N SER A 54 -3.81 -39.48 -4.43
CA SER A 54 -4.64 -40.69 -4.58
C SER A 54 -4.49 -41.39 -5.94
N ARG A 55 -4.09 -40.68 -7.01
CA ARG A 55 -3.95 -41.23 -8.37
C ARG A 55 -2.53 -41.71 -8.69
N GLN A 56 -1.52 -40.98 -8.22
CA GLN A 56 -0.10 -41.26 -8.52
C GLN A 56 0.59 -42.04 -7.40
N GLY A 57 -0.06 -42.21 -6.24
CA GLY A 57 0.56 -42.72 -5.03
C GLY A 57 1.50 -41.71 -4.38
N ASP A 58 2.20 -42.13 -3.33
CA ASP A 58 3.20 -41.34 -2.61
C ASP A 58 4.48 -41.14 -3.42
N SER A 59 4.39 -40.32 -4.47
CA SER A 59 5.59 -39.83 -5.15
C SER A 59 6.26 -38.75 -4.29
N SER A 60 7.59 -38.78 -4.23
CA SER A 60 8.37 -37.78 -3.48
C SER A 60 8.02 -36.33 -3.87
N LYS A 61 7.72 -36.09 -5.16
CA LYS A 61 7.31 -34.78 -5.68
C LYS A 61 5.96 -34.33 -5.10
N VAL A 62 4.97 -35.22 -5.03
CA VAL A 62 3.65 -34.90 -4.48
C VAL A 62 3.74 -34.65 -2.97
N MET A 63 4.59 -35.40 -2.26
CA MET A 63 4.86 -35.16 -0.84
C MET A 63 5.51 -33.79 -0.60
N THR A 64 6.53 -33.43 -1.41
CA THR A 64 7.17 -32.11 -1.33
C THR A 64 6.16 -30.98 -1.60
N LEU A 65 5.38 -31.10 -2.68
CA LEU A 65 4.34 -30.12 -3.01
C LEU A 65 3.29 -30.00 -1.91
N ARG A 66 2.88 -31.12 -1.30
CA ARG A 66 1.95 -31.11 -0.16
C ARG A 66 2.51 -30.35 1.04
N ALA A 67 3.79 -30.53 1.34
CA ALA A 67 4.45 -29.78 2.41
C ALA A 67 4.50 -28.28 2.10
N GLU A 68 4.83 -27.90 0.86
CA GLU A 68 4.84 -26.49 0.42
C GLU A 68 3.45 -25.84 0.50
N VAL A 69 2.40 -26.55 0.07
CA VAL A 69 1.01 -26.05 0.17
C VAL A 69 0.58 -25.89 1.63
N ALA A 70 0.99 -26.82 2.49
CA ALA A 70 0.73 -26.72 3.92
C ALA A 70 1.47 -25.54 4.56
N ASP A 71 2.67 -25.22 4.08
CA ASP A 71 3.44 -24.07 4.55
C ASP A 71 2.83 -22.75 4.08
N LEU A 72 2.48 -22.66 2.79
CA LEU A 72 1.78 -21.52 2.21
C LEU A 72 0.47 -21.21 2.95
N ARG A 73 -0.26 -22.24 3.38
CA ARG A 73 -1.46 -22.05 4.21
C ARG A 73 -1.15 -21.35 5.52
N LYS A 74 -0.07 -21.74 6.21
CA LYS A 74 0.35 -21.07 7.45
C LYS A 74 0.72 -19.62 7.18
N ASP A 75 1.38 -19.33 6.06
CA ASP A 75 1.77 -17.97 5.70
C ASP A 75 0.54 -17.09 5.44
N VAL A 76 -0.47 -17.61 4.74
CA VAL A 76 -1.74 -16.91 4.52
C VAL A 76 -2.48 -16.69 5.85
N ASP A 77 -2.52 -17.70 6.72
CA ASP A 77 -3.14 -17.59 8.05
C ASP A 77 -2.39 -16.58 8.94
N TYR A 78 -1.05 -16.59 8.88
CA TYR A 78 -0.20 -15.63 9.57
C TYR A 78 -0.49 -14.21 9.09
N LEU A 79 -0.50 -13.99 7.77
CA LEU A 79 -0.77 -12.69 7.16
C LEU A 79 -2.16 -12.16 7.53
N LYS A 80 -3.15 -13.04 7.65
CA LYS A 80 -4.50 -12.69 8.11
C LYS A 80 -4.57 -12.36 9.60
N SER A 81 -3.66 -12.90 10.40
CA SER A 81 -3.57 -12.65 11.84
C SER A 81 -2.81 -11.38 12.21
N ILE A 82 -2.12 -10.74 11.25
CA ILE A 82 -1.42 -9.48 11.47
C ILE A 82 -2.46 -8.40 11.79
N ASP A 83 -2.36 -7.85 12.99
CA ASP A 83 -3.05 -6.62 13.34
C ASP A 83 -2.34 -5.44 12.68
N PHE A 84 -2.88 -5.01 11.53
CA PHE A 84 -2.33 -3.91 10.77
C PHE A 84 -2.33 -2.60 11.56
N THR A 85 -3.20 -2.44 12.57
CA THR A 85 -3.20 -1.23 13.41
C THR A 85 -1.88 -1.07 14.17
N THR A 86 -1.28 -2.18 14.61
CA THR A 86 0.02 -2.19 15.27
C THR A 86 1.16 -1.85 14.30
N LEU A 87 1.07 -2.28 13.03
CA LEU A 87 2.06 -1.97 12.00
C LEU A 87 2.15 -0.47 11.72
N PHE A 88 1.01 0.21 11.62
CA PHE A 88 0.98 1.65 11.34
C PHE A 88 1.28 2.52 12.56
N LYS A 89 1.05 2.02 13.78
CA LYS A 89 1.37 2.74 15.02
C LYS A 89 2.87 2.80 15.31
N ALA A 90 3.65 1.82 14.85
CA ALA A 90 5.09 1.75 15.11
C ALA A 90 5.91 2.87 14.43
N THR A 91 5.33 3.57 13.45
CA THR A 91 6.00 4.68 12.74
C THR A 91 5.79 6.05 13.37
N GLU A 92 4.97 6.17 14.43
CA GLU A 92 4.71 7.46 15.11
C GLU A 92 5.67 7.76 16.27
N THR A 93 6.56 6.83 16.64
CA THR A 93 7.48 7.01 17.77
C THR A 93 8.91 7.24 17.33
N GLU A 94 9.17 8.41 16.73
CA GLU A 94 10.48 9.06 16.84
C GLU A 94 10.34 10.59 16.69
N ASP A 95 9.41 11.19 17.43
CA ASP A 95 9.54 12.61 17.79
C ASP A 95 10.63 12.70 18.87
N ALA A 96 11.88 12.73 18.42
CA ALA A 96 13.00 13.08 19.27
C ALA A 96 12.79 14.51 19.78
N PRO A 97 12.87 14.79 21.10
CA PRO A 97 13.02 16.15 21.55
C PRO A 97 14.47 16.55 21.27
N ALA A 98 14.79 16.86 20.01
CA ALA A 98 15.93 17.70 19.71
C ALA A 98 15.52 19.14 20.02
N THR A 99 15.48 19.46 21.32
CA THR A 99 15.92 20.78 21.79
C THR A 99 17.37 20.93 21.33
N SER A 100 17.56 21.22 20.04
CA SER A 100 18.83 21.69 19.52
C SER A 100 18.90 23.15 19.94
N ASP A 101 19.47 23.36 21.12
CA ASP A 101 20.03 24.63 21.55
C ASP A 101 21.10 25.04 20.53
N ILE A 102 20.68 25.58 19.40
CA ILE A 102 21.55 26.31 18.49
C ILE A 102 21.60 27.74 19.05
N PRO A 103 22.76 28.22 19.54
CA PRO A 103 22.88 29.60 19.95
C PRO A 103 22.65 30.48 18.72
N SER A 104 21.69 31.39 18.82
CA SER A 104 21.50 32.47 17.85
C SER A 104 22.81 33.23 17.68
N ILE A 105 23.53 32.95 16.58
CA ILE A 105 24.55 33.84 16.06
C ILE A 105 23.86 34.82 15.12
N THR A 106 23.63 36.00 15.65
CA THR A 106 23.40 37.24 14.91
C THR A 106 24.58 37.47 13.97
N THR A 107 24.38 37.49 12.64
CA THR A 107 25.27 38.24 11.74
C THR A 107 24.55 38.55 10.43
N GLY A 108 24.37 39.86 10.18
CA GLY A 108 24.32 40.44 8.85
C GLY A 108 22.92 40.71 8.30
N ASP A 109 22.39 41.87 8.68
CA ASP A 109 21.45 42.64 7.85
C ASP A 109 22.02 42.79 6.43
N VAL A 110 21.47 42.06 5.48
CA VAL A 110 21.64 42.33 4.05
C VAL A 110 20.25 42.33 3.43
N GLN A 111 19.72 43.55 3.35
CA GLN A 111 18.62 43.96 2.51
C GLN A 111 18.83 43.42 1.09
N MET A 112 17.96 42.51 0.64
CA MET A 112 17.92 42.04 -0.74
C MET A 112 16.65 42.58 -1.38
N ASP A 113 16.86 43.43 -2.38
CA ASP A 113 15.86 44.15 -3.14
C ASP A 113 14.81 43.25 -3.80
N ASP A 114 13.63 43.83 -3.87
CA ASP A 114 12.45 43.52 -4.68
C ASP A 114 12.81 42.85 -6.03
N ILE A 115 12.48 41.57 -6.17
CA ILE A 115 12.45 40.88 -7.46
C ILE A 115 11.01 40.51 -7.76
N ALA A 116 10.54 41.09 -8.87
CA ALA A 116 9.22 41.00 -9.42
C ALA A 116 8.69 39.57 -9.51
N THR A 117 7.41 39.46 -9.15
CA THR A 117 6.55 38.30 -9.35
C THR A 117 6.44 38.00 -10.84
N ASP A 118 6.98 36.86 -11.28
CA ASP A 118 6.63 36.26 -12.57
C ASP A 118 5.64 35.12 -12.28
N GLU A 119 4.37 35.41 -12.56
CA GLU A 119 3.27 34.44 -12.50
C GLU A 119 3.49 33.38 -13.58
N SER A 120 3.79 32.15 -13.18
CA SER A 120 3.77 31.00 -14.09
C SER A 120 2.42 30.32 -14.02
N GLU A 121 1.58 30.58 -15.03
CA GLU A 121 0.43 29.74 -15.35
C GLU A 121 0.92 28.49 -16.07
N ALA A 122 0.92 27.35 -15.37
CA ALA A 122 1.11 26.05 -15.99
C ALA A 122 -0.26 25.45 -16.30
N GLU A 123 -0.74 25.70 -17.52
CA GLU A 123 -1.86 24.98 -18.13
C GLU A 123 -1.37 23.57 -18.47
N THR A 124 -1.91 22.56 -17.78
CA THR A 124 -1.55 21.15 -18.04
C THR A 124 -2.64 20.53 -18.93
N ASP A 125 -2.27 20.28 -20.18
CA ASP A 125 -3.08 19.65 -21.23
C ASP A 125 -3.45 18.20 -20.86
N GLU A 126 -4.75 17.92 -20.75
CA GLU A 126 -5.35 16.66 -20.28
C GLU A 126 -5.50 15.58 -21.38
N GLU A 127 -4.97 15.74 -22.60
CA GLU A 127 -5.28 14.84 -23.73
C GLU A 127 -4.29 13.70 -24.06
N GLN A 128 -3.47 13.21 -23.11
CA GLN A 128 -2.47 12.15 -23.44
C GLN A 128 -2.60 10.81 -22.71
N ILE A 129 -3.73 10.52 -22.06
CA ILE A 129 -3.94 9.22 -21.39
C ILE A 129 -4.63 8.17 -22.28
N GLU A 130 -5.33 8.56 -23.35
CA GLU A 130 -6.21 7.62 -24.08
C GLU A 130 -5.52 6.73 -25.14
N ILE A 131 -4.27 7.01 -25.53
CA ILE A 131 -3.63 6.28 -26.65
C ILE A 131 -2.90 5.01 -26.19
N ARG A 132 -2.57 4.85 -24.89
CA ARG A 132 -1.69 3.76 -24.42
C ARG A 132 -2.42 2.47 -24.01
N GLU A 133 -3.74 2.50 -23.79
CA GLU A 133 -4.50 1.29 -23.41
C GLU A 133 -4.96 0.45 -24.61
N LYS A 134 -5.06 1.04 -25.82
CA LYS A 134 -5.63 0.34 -26.98
C LYS A 134 -4.65 -0.58 -27.71
N SER A 135 -3.33 -0.37 -27.56
CA SER A 135 -2.34 -1.19 -28.26
C SER A 135 -2.05 -2.52 -27.57
N ILE A 136 -2.32 -2.64 -26.26
CA ILE A 136 -2.05 -3.87 -25.48
C ILE A 136 -3.01 -4.99 -25.90
N TYR A 137 -4.24 -4.67 -26.34
CA TYR A 137 -5.24 -5.68 -26.71
C TYR A 137 -4.99 -6.31 -28.10
N ARG A 138 -4.18 -5.70 -28.97
CA ARG A 138 -3.94 -6.22 -30.33
C ARG A 138 -2.94 -7.37 -30.34
N ASP A 139 -1.95 -7.35 -29.44
CA ASP A 139 -0.84 -8.32 -29.44
C ASP A 139 -1.20 -9.68 -28.81
N LEU A 140 -2.27 -9.76 -28.01
CA LEU A 140 -2.72 -11.02 -27.41
C LEU A 140 -3.58 -11.88 -28.36
N SER A 141 -4.08 -11.32 -29.46
CA SER A 141 -4.92 -12.03 -30.44
C SER A 141 -4.18 -13.07 -31.29
N TYR A 142 -2.84 -13.08 -31.24
CA TYR A 142 -2.01 -14.03 -32.00
C TYR A 142 -1.64 -15.31 -31.23
N LEU A 143 -1.94 -15.41 -29.93
CA LEU A 143 -1.51 -16.55 -29.11
C LEU A 143 -2.53 -17.71 -29.06
N GLU A 144 -3.77 -17.48 -29.50
CA GLU A 144 -4.86 -18.47 -29.42
C GLU A 144 -4.90 -19.45 -30.61
N LYS A 145 -3.93 -19.41 -31.53
CA LYS A 145 -3.97 -20.19 -32.79
C LYS A 145 -2.96 -21.32 -32.93
N THR A 146 -2.26 -21.69 -31.85
CA THR A 146 -1.15 -22.66 -31.91
C THR A 146 -1.30 -23.87 -31.00
N ILE A 147 -2.53 -24.19 -30.58
CA ILE A 147 -2.84 -25.48 -29.94
C ILE A 147 -3.63 -26.33 -30.94
N VAL A 148 -2.91 -27.12 -31.73
CA VAL A 148 -3.38 -28.31 -32.46
C VAL A 148 -2.46 -29.46 -32.08
#